data_AF-A0A2V9BN83-F1
#
_entry.id   AF-A0A2V9BN83-F1
#
_cell.length_a   1.000
_cell.length_b   1.000
_cell.length_c   1.000
_cell.angle_alpha   90.00
_cell.angle_beta   90.00
_cell.angle_gamma   90.00
#
_symmetry.space_group_name_H-M   'P 1'
#
loop_
_entity.id
_entity.type
_entity.pdbx_description
1 polymer ?
#
loop_
_entity_poly.entity_id
_entity_poly.type
_entity_poly.pdbx_seq_one_letter_code
_entity_poly.pdbx_strand_id
1 'polypeptide(L)' 'MSKKLKGALPTPKKTRAAKTTPTHEEIALRAYEIYLERGGASGDALEDWTRAERELTEKKSKPRGKVGPRLVAA' A
#
# COMPACT_ATOMS: atom_id res chain seq x y z
N MET A 1 16.81 -22.47 -1.20
CA MET A 1 17.59 -21.65 -0.25
C MET A 1 16.67 -20.59 0.33
N SER A 2 16.17 -20.85 1.53
CA SER A 2 15.10 -20.09 2.18
C SER A 2 15.69 -18.98 3.05
N LYS A 3 15.52 -17.71 2.67
CA LYS A 3 15.83 -16.59 3.57
C LYS A 3 14.52 -16.00 4.10
N LYS A 4 14.03 -16.65 5.15
CA LYS A 4 13.00 -16.14 6.06
C LYS A 4 13.72 -15.20 7.04
N LEU A 5 13.48 -13.90 6.96
CA LEU A 5 13.91 -12.96 7.99
C LEU A 5 12.68 -12.31 8.61
N LYS A 6 12.32 -12.84 9.79
CA LYS A 6 11.41 -12.21 10.76
C LYS A 6 12.16 -11.07 11.44
N GLY A 7 11.87 -9.83 11.04
CA GLY A 7 12.13 -8.64 11.84
C GLY A 7 10.80 -8.11 12.37
N ALA A 8 10.62 -8.11 13.69
CA ALA A 8 9.38 -7.70 14.33
C ALA A 8 9.30 -6.17 14.46
N LEU A 9 8.45 -5.57 13.60
CA LEU A 9 7.48 -4.48 13.85
C LEU A 9 7.98 -3.04 14.09
N PRO A 10 7.33 -2.09 13.40
CA PRO A 10 6.16 -1.44 13.99
C PRO A 10 4.88 -2.10 13.48
N THR A 11 3.96 -2.42 14.40
CA THR A 11 2.55 -2.64 14.04
C THR A 11 1.85 -1.31 14.22
N PRO A 12 1.55 -0.54 13.16
CA PRO A 12 0.38 0.29 13.18
C PRO A 12 -0.81 -0.62 12.93
N LYS A 13 -1.34 -1.18 14.02
CA LYS A 13 -2.76 -1.47 14.08
C LYS A 13 -3.49 -0.15 13.90
N LYS A 14 -3.96 0.22 12.71
CA LYS A 14 -5.09 1.15 12.66
C LYS A 14 -5.81 1.16 11.32
N THR A 15 -7.01 0.58 11.36
CA THR A 15 -8.25 1.12 10.80
C THR A 15 -8.11 1.76 9.43
N ARG A 16 -8.49 1.01 8.41
CA ARG A 16 -9.56 1.30 7.43
C ARG A 16 -10.22 2.69 7.58
N ALA A 17 -9.44 3.75 7.47
CA ALA A 17 -9.92 5.12 7.55
C ALA A 17 -10.15 5.57 6.12
N ALA A 18 -11.42 5.74 5.81
CA ALA A 18 -12.00 6.13 4.53
C ALA A 18 -11.57 7.55 4.13
N LYS A 19 -10.28 7.75 3.89
CA LYS A 19 -9.72 8.93 3.24
C LYS A 19 -9.21 8.46 1.89
N THR A 20 -9.74 9.07 0.83
CA THR A 20 -9.43 8.78 -0.58
C THR A 20 -7.95 8.97 -0.89
N THR A 21 -7.22 9.73 -0.08
CA THR A 21 -5.77 9.96 -0.20
C THR A 21 -4.99 9.08 0.78
N PRO A 22 -3.88 8.47 0.35
CA PRO A 22 -2.94 7.81 1.26
C PRO A 22 -2.29 8.83 2.20
N THR A 23 -2.14 8.47 3.48
CA THR A 23 -1.41 9.28 4.45
C THR A 23 0.09 9.05 4.31
N HIS A 24 0.88 10.04 4.72
CA HIS A 24 2.35 9.96 4.69
C HIS A 24 2.88 8.72 5.43
N GLU A 25 2.28 8.36 6.57
CA GLU A 25 2.65 7.16 7.33
C GLU A 25 2.37 5.87 6.54
N GLU A 26 1.23 5.78 5.84
CA GLU A 26 0.91 4.64 4.97
C GLU A 26 1.97 4.49 3.86
N ILE A 27 2.35 5.61 3.24
CA ILE A 27 3.36 5.63 2.17
C ILE A 27 4.73 5.20 2.71
N ALA A 28 5.15 5.74 3.86
CA ALA A 28 6.42 5.40 4.50
C ALA A 28 6.52 3.90 4.83
N LEU A 29 5.45 3.31 5.38
CA LEU A 29 5.40 1.88 5.65
C LEU A 29 5.54 1.06 4.38
N ARG A 30 4.78 1.42 3.33
CA ARG A 30 4.82 0.68 2.06
C ARG A 30 6.18 0.81 1.37
N ALA A 31 6.81 1.98 1.43
CA ALA A 31 8.16 2.19 0.91
C ALA A 31 9.19 1.33 1.64
N TYR A 32 9.09 1.23 2.97
CA TYR A 32 9.95 0.37 3.78
C TYR A 32 9.78 -1.12 3.44
N GLU A 33 8.56 -1.58 3.19
CA GLU A 33 8.33 -2.95 2.71
C GLU A 33 9.05 -3.21 1.38
N ILE A 34 8.96 -2.29 0.41
CA ILE A 34 9.62 -2.41 -0.89
C ILE A 34 11.15 -2.45 -0.73
N TYR A 35 11.70 -1.59 0.13
CA TYR A 35 13.13 -1.58 0.48
C TYR A 35 13.58 -2.95 1.02
N LEU A 36 12.78 -3.57 1.89
CA LEU A 36 13.06 -4.90 2.43
C LEU A 36 12.96 -5.99 1.35
N GLU A 37 11.97 -5.91 0.44
CA GLU A 37 11.80 -6.85 -0.68
C GLU A 37 12.99 -6.81 -1.66
N ARG A 38 13.60 -5.63 -1.86
CA ARG A 38 14.84 -5.48 -2.65
C ARG A 38 16.10 -5.98 -1.95
N GLY A 39 16.04 -6.32 -0.67
CA GLY A 39 17.21 -6.70 0.11
C GLY A 39 18.05 -5.52 0.59
N GLY A 40 17.48 -4.32 0.67
CA GLY A 40 18.08 -3.18 1.36
C GLY A 40 19.09 -2.35 0.57
N ALA A 41 18.92 -2.25 -0.76
CA ALA A 41 19.77 -1.43 -1.61
C ALA A 41 19.65 0.06 -1.23
N SER A 42 20.78 0.69 -0.91
CA SER A 42 20.83 2.12 -0.57
C SER A 42 20.81 2.95 -1.85
N GLY A 43 19.89 3.91 -1.96
CA GLY A 43 19.74 4.81 -3.12
C GLY A 43 18.36 4.81 -3.76
N ASP A 44 17.53 3.79 -3.49
CA ASP A 44 16.19 3.66 -4.06
C ASP A 44 15.07 4.21 -3.15
N ALA A 45 15.37 4.78 -1.97
CA ALA A 45 14.34 5.16 -1.00
C ALA A 45 13.27 6.13 -1.56
N LEU A 46 13.67 7.04 -2.45
CA LEU A 46 12.78 8.00 -3.10
C LEU A 46 11.92 7.34 -4.21
N GLU A 47 12.50 6.36 -4.90
CA GLU A 47 11.79 5.52 -5.88
C GLU A 47 10.77 4.62 -5.17
N ASP A 48 11.18 3.97 -4.08
CA ASP A 48 10.33 3.12 -3.24
C ASP A 48 9.18 3.93 -2.63
N TRP A 49 9.45 5.20 -2.25
CA TRP A 49 8.43 6.15 -1.81
C TRP A 49 7.40 6.47 -2.90
N THR A 50 7.87 6.85 -4.09
CA THR A 50 7.01 7.22 -5.22
C THR A 50 6.16 6.02 -5.66
N ARG A 51 6.75 4.83 -5.68
CA ARG A 51 6.05 3.57 -5.94
C ARG A 51 5.01 3.25 -4.88
N ALA A 52 5.34 3.43 -3.59
CA ALA A 52 4.42 3.23 -2.48
C ALA A 52 3.19 4.14 -2.58
N GLU A 53 3.39 5.42 -2.88
CA GLU A 53 2.29 6.38 -3.07
C GLU A 53 1.34 5.94 -4.18
N ARG A 54 1.89 5.51 -5.33
CA ARG A 54 1.12 5.02 -6.46
C ARG A 54 0.31 3.77 -6.10
N GLU A 55 0.96 2.77 -5.50
CA GLU A 55 0.27 1.53 -5.11
C GLU A 55 -0.85 1.77 -4.10
N LEU A 56 -0.64 2.65 -3.12
CA LEU A 56 -1.65 2.98 -2.11
C LEU A 56 -2.79 3.81 -2.71
N THR A 57 -2.48 4.73 -3.63
CA THR A 57 -3.47 5.49 -4.37
C THR A 57 -4.34 4.55 -5.21
N GLU A 58 -3.76 3.60 -5.94
CA GLU A 58 -4.52 2.62 -6.74
C GLU A 58 -5.39 1.70 -5.86
N LYS A 59 -4.84 1.22 -4.74
CA LYS A 59 -5.58 0.38 -3.78
C LYS A 59 -6.74 1.12 -3.12
N LYS A 60 -6.57 2.40 -2.74
CA LYS A 60 -7.64 3.24 -2.16
C LYS A 60 -8.66 3.70 -3.21
N SER A 61 -8.21 3.96 -4.45
CA SER A 61 -9.05 4.35 -5.59
C SER A 61 -9.90 3.21 -6.13
N LYS A 62 -9.73 1.99 -5.61
CA LYS A 62 -10.66 0.89 -5.81
C LYS A 62 -11.59 0.77 -4.59
N PRO A 63 -12.62 1.64 -4.41
CA PRO A 63 -13.87 1.04 -3.99
C PRO A 63 -14.19 0.10 -5.15
N ARG A 64 -14.29 -1.21 -4.90
CA ARG A 64 -14.94 -2.16 -5.82
C ARG A 64 -16.04 -1.38 -6.48
N GLY A 65 -15.92 -1.20 -7.80
CA GLY A 65 -16.92 -0.48 -8.56
C GLY A 65 -18.25 -0.98 -8.06
N LYS A 66 -19.01 -0.09 -7.43
CA LYS A 66 -20.45 -0.21 -7.37
C LYS A 66 -20.90 0.00 -8.82
N VAL A 67 -20.56 -0.94 -9.71
CA VAL A 67 -21.46 -1.30 -10.78
C VAL A 67 -22.61 -1.97 -10.04
N GLY A 68 -23.50 -1.13 -9.50
CA GLY A 68 -24.81 -1.60 -9.07
C GLY A 68 -25.42 -2.32 -10.27
N PRO A 69 -26.12 -3.44 -10.04
CA PRO A 69 -26.82 -4.11 -11.13
C PRO A 69 -27.72 -3.06 -11.78
N ARG A 70 -27.52 -2.82 -13.08
CA ARG A 70 -28.42 -1.98 -13.86
C ARG A 70 -29.74 -2.74 -13.91
N LEU A 71 -30.60 -2.49 -12.92
CA LEU A 71 -31.99 -2.91 -12.92
C LEU A 71 -32.66 -2.18 -14.09
N VAL A 72 -32.75 -2.85 -15.23
CA VAL A 72 -33.74 -2.50 -16.24
C VAL A 72 -35.01 -3.20 -15.82
N ALA A 73 -35.90 -2.40 -15.24
CA ALA A 73 -37.31 -2.73 -15.10
C ALA A 73 -38.06 -2.28 -16.36
N ALA A 74 -39.21 -2.94 -16.58
CA ALA A 74 -40.23 -2.77 -17.61
C ALA A 74 -40.00 -3.55 -18.92
#